data_AF-A0A520BA67-F1
#
_entry.id   AF-A0A520BA67-F1
#
_cell.length_a   1.000
_cell.length_b   1.000
_cell.length_c   1.000
_cell.angle_alpha   90.00
_cell.angle_beta   90.00
_cell.angle_gamma   90.00
#
_symmetry.space_group_name_H-M   'P 1'
#
loop_
_entity.id
_entity.type
_entity.pdbx_description
1 polymer ?
#
loop_
_entity_poly.entity_id
_entity_poly.type
_entity_poly.pdbx_seq_one_letter_code
_entity_poly.pdbx_strand_id
1 'polypeptide(L)'
;MIYIPIIFFTVLLFGIMHLYLQTADRYNIIDEPNKRSSHSIHTIRGGGIIFPIALLFEFAFSGYQYVWFIIGLTFISAISFLDDLKNQDFKLRFSIHLLAVALMFYQLDFYVFPWYIVLGALIFVIGGINAINFMDGINGITGGYSLITLLSLLYINMEYVEFIDNMIIIAIITAVLVFNFFNFRK
;
A
#
# COMPACT_ATOMS: atom_id res chain seq x y z
N MET A 1 17.10 -15.01 15.60
CA MET A 1 16.87 -15.69 14.30
C MET A 1 15.94 -14.91 13.35
N ILE A 2 15.18 -13.91 13.83
CA ILE A 2 14.25 -13.10 13.02
C ILE A 2 14.95 -12.18 11.99
N TYR A 3 16.18 -11.72 12.26
CA TYR A 3 16.87 -10.76 11.39
C TYR A 3 17.26 -11.30 10.00
N ILE A 4 17.59 -12.59 9.89
CA ILE A 4 18.00 -13.20 8.61
C ILE A 4 16.82 -13.20 7.60
N PRO A 5 15.61 -13.65 7.98
CA PRO A 5 14.41 -13.49 7.15
C PRO A 5 14.16 -12.05 6.69
N ILE A 6 14.29 -11.06 7.58
CA ILE A 6 14.04 -9.64 7.25
C ILE A 6 15.06 -9.11 6.24
N ILE A 7 16.35 -9.43 6.42
CA ILE A 7 17.40 -9.02 5.46
C ILE A 7 17.13 -9.66 4.10
N PHE A 8 16.86 -10.97 4.06
CA PHE A 8 16.53 -11.67 2.82
C PHE A 8 15.31 -11.05 2.13
N PHE A 9 14.25 -10.80 2.89
CA PHE A 9 13.03 -10.15 2.41
C PHE A 9 13.29 -8.75 1.86
N THR A 10 14.12 -7.96 2.54
CA THR A 10 14.51 -6.61 2.09
C THR A 10 15.26 -6.67 0.76
N VAL A 11 16.26 -7.56 0.64
CA VAL A 11 17.02 -7.76 -0.60
C VAL A 11 16.11 -8.22 -1.74
N LEU A 12 15.16 -9.11 -1.46
CA LEU A 12 14.16 -9.56 -2.42
C LEU A 12 13.30 -8.40 -2.93
N LEU A 13 12.78 -7.55 -2.02
CA LEU A 13 12.00 -6.37 -2.40
C LEU A 13 12.82 -5.37 -3.23
N PHE A 14 14.10 -5.16 -2.91
CA PHE A 14 15.00 -4.35 -3.75
C PHE A 14 15.13 -4.92 -5.16
N GLY A 15 15.32 -6.24 -5.29
CA GLY A 15 15.38 -6.92 -6.59
C GLY A 15 14.09 -6.75 -7.38
N ILE A 16 12.94 -6.97 -6.75
CA ILE A 16 11.61 -6.81 -7.36
C ILE A 16 11.39 -5.37 -7.82
N MET A 17 11.68 -4.39 -6.98
CA MET A 17 11.52 -2.98 -7.33
C MET A 17 12.42 -2.58 -8.50
N HIS A 18 13.67 -3.05 -8.50
CA HIS A 18 14.60 -2.79 -9.60
C HIS A 18 14.10 -3.38 -10.93
N LEU A 19 13.64 -4.64 -10.91
CA LEU A 19 13.06 -5.30 -12.08
C LEU A 19 11.79 -4.61 -12.55
N TYR A 20 10.95 -4.16 -11.62
CA TYR A 20 9.74 -3.41 -11.93
C TYR A 20 10.08 -2.11 -12.65
N LEU A 21 11.01 -1.32 -12.13
CA LEU A 21 11.42 -0.05 -12.76
C LEU A 21 11.95 -0.26 -14.19
N GLN A 22 12.79 -1.28 -14.42
CA GLN A 22 13.26 -1.62 -15.76
C GLN A 22 12.13 -2.04 -16.71
N THR A 23 11.17 -2.79 -16.20
CA THR A 23 10.02 -3.29 -16.97
C THR A 23 9.09 -2.14 -17.32
N ALA A 24 8.75 -1.31 -16.33
CA ALA A 24 7.88 -0.16 -16.50
C ALA A 24 8.46 0.86 -17.50
N ASP A 25 9.77 1.11 -17.45
CA ASP A 25 10.48 1.93 -18.44
C ASP A 25 10.36 1.32 -19.86
N ARG A 26 10.60 0.02 -20.02
CA ARG A 26 10.46 -0.68 -21.30
C ARG A 26 9.05 -0.61 -21.90
N TYR A 27 8.03 -0.63 -21.06
CA TYR A 27 6.62 -0.57 -21.48
C TYR A 27 6.05 0.85 -21.48
N ASN A 28 6.86 1.89 -21.29
CA ASN A 28 6.45 3.30 -21.21
C ASN A 28 5.33 3.55 -20.18
N ILE A 29 5.40 2.89 -19.02
CA ILE A 29 4.53 3.17 -17.87
C ILE A 29 5.09 4.39 -17.13
N ILE A 30 4.88 5.56 -17.73
CA ILE A 30 5.51 6.83 -17.34
C ILE A 30 4.42 7.85 -17.00
N ASP A 31 4.66 8.63 -15.95
CA ASP A 31 3.90 9.84 -15.65
C ASP A 31 4.52 11.05 -16.35
N GLU A 32 3.73 11.73 -17.18
CA GLU A 32 4.14 12.95 -17.87
C GLU A 32 3.95 14.17 -16.96
N PRO A 33 4.96 15.05 -16.84
CA PRO A 33 4.83 16.22 -15.98
C PRO A 33 3.67 17.12 -16.41
N ASN A 34 2.71 17.32 -15.51
CA ASN A 34 1.56 18.21 -15.72
C ASN A 34 1.74 19.51 -14.92
N LYS A 35 0.85 20.49 -15.09
CA LYS A 35 0.84 21.79 -14.37
C LYS A 35 0.80 21.68 -12.84
N ARG A 36 0.49 20.50 -12.30
CA ARG A 36 0.46 20.18 -10.86
C ARG A 36 1.73 19.45 -10.38
N SER A 37 2.57 18.97 -11.30
CA SER A 37 3.75 18.17 -10.97
C SER A 37 4.90 19.07 -10.50
N SER A 38 5.59 18.65 -9.44
CA SER A 38 6.81 19.30 -8.92
C SER A 38 8.09 18.75 -9.55
N HIS A 39 7.97 17.81 -10.48
CA HIS A 39 9.06 17.25 -11.27
C HIS A 39 8.98 17.75 -12.72
N SER A 40 10.12 18.00 -13.35
CA SER A 40 10.24 18.40 -14.76
C SER A 40 10.70 17.25 -15.67
N ILE A 41 10.90 16.06 -15.09
CA ILE A 41 11.45 14.87 -15.73
C ILE A 41 10.38 13.78 -15.65
N HIS A 42 10.21 13.01 -16.73
CA HIS A 42 9.39 11.80 -16.75
C HIS A 42 9.71 10.89 -15.57
N THR A 43 8.69 10.44 -14.84
CA THR A 43 8.85 9.50 -13.71
C THR A 43 8.13 8.20 -13.99
N ILE A 44 8.70 7.08 -13.54
CA ILE A 44 8.05 5.77 -13.69
C ILE A 44 6.82 5.72 -12.77
N ARG A 45 5.66 5.38 -13.33
CA ARG A 45 4.40 5.25 -12.59
C ARG A 45 4.22 3.81 -12.07
N GLY A 46 3.35 3.61 -11.09
CA GLY A 46 2.95 2.28 -10.60
C GLY A 46 3.94 1.57 -9.66
N GLY A 47 4.97 2.26 -9.16
CA GLY A 47 5.93 1.72 -8.19
C GLY A 47 5.31 1.23 -6.87
N GLY A 48 4.07 1.63 -6.58
CA GLY A 48 3.29 1.13 -5.43
C GLY A 48 3.00 -0.37 -5.47
N ILE A 49 3.27 -1.07 -6.58
CA ILE A 49 3.12 -2.53 -6.68
C ILE A 49 3.95 -3.30 -5.64
N ILE A 50 5.00 -2.68 -5.10
CA ILE A 50 5.85 -3.29 -4.07
C ILE A 50 5.08 -3.56 -2.76
N PHE A 51 4.06 -2.75 -2.43
CA PHE A 51 3.28 -2.89 -1.20
C PHE A 51 2.41 -4.16 -1.17
N PRO A 52 1.55 -4.45 -2.16
CA PRO A 52 0.81 -5.71 -2.19
C PRO A 52 1.74 -6.91 -2.33
N ILE A 53 2.87 -6.79 -3.06
CA ILE A 53 3.85 -7.87 -3.15
C ILE A 53 4.44 -8.20 -1.77
N ALA A 54 4.86 -7.18 -1.00
CA ALA A 54 5.40 -7.37 0.34
C ALA A 54 4.39 -8.09 1.27
N LEU A 55 3.12 -7.70 1.22
CA LEU A 55 2.07 -8.31 2.03
C LEU A 55 1.66 -9.70 1.54
N LEU A 56 1.79 -10.01 0.24
CA LEU A 56 1.58 -11.37 -0.29
C LEU A 56 2.69 -12.34 0.15
N PHE A 57 3.93 -11.86 0.26
CA PHE A 57 5.00 -12.65 0.87
C PHE A 57 4.72 -12.91 2.34
N GLU A 58 4.37 -11.87 3.11
CA GLU A 58 4.03 -12.03 4.53
C GLU A 58 2.82 -12.96 4.72
N PHE A 59 1.82 -12.86 3.85
CA PHE A 59 0.70 -13.80 3.80
C PHE A 59 1.15 -15.25 3.65
N ALA A 60 2.11 -15.53 2.75
CA ALA A 60 2.66 -16.87 2.58
C ALA A 60 3.50 -17.33 3.78
N PHE A 61 4.31 -16.45 4.37
CA PHE A 61 5.18 -16.78 5.51
C PHE A 61 4.42 -16.98 6.82
N SER A 62 3.36 -16.21 7.06
CA SER A 62 2.49 -16.32 8.24
C SER A 62 1.58 -17.55 8.21
N GLY A 63 1.58 -18.34 7.13
CA GLY A 63 0.70 -19.50 6.97
C GLY A 63 -0.72 -19.11 6.55
N TYR A 64 -0.82 -18.13 5.66
CA TYR A 64 -2.08 -17.64 5.07
C TYR A 64 -3.01 -16.93 6.07
N GLN A 65 -2.45 -16.15 7.00
CA GLN A 65 -3.25 -15.34 7.91
C GLN A 65 -3.87 -14.12 7.22
N TYR A 66 -4.99 -13.61 7.73
CA TYR A 66 -5.64 -12.40 7.20
C TYR A 66 -6.12 -12.51 5.73
N VAL A 67 -6.59 -13.69 5.31
CA VAL A 67 -7.01 -13.99 3.93
C VAL A 67 -7.94 -12.93 3.32
N TRP A 68 -8.96 -12.48 4.06
CA TRP A 68 -9.94 -11.53 3.53
C TRP A 68 -9.34 -10.15 3.31
N PHE A 69 -8.45 -9.71 4.21
CA PHE A 69 -7.68 -8.49 4.01
C PHE A 69 -6.79 -8.58 2.77
N ILE A 70 -6.11 -9.70 2.56
CA ILE A 70 -5.24 -9.89 1.39
C ILE A 70 -6.02 -9.92 0.08
N ILE A 71 -7.21 -10.53 0.05
CA ILE A 71 -8.11 -10.48 -1.12
C ILE A 71 -8.54 -9.03 -1.39
N GLY A 72 -8.98 -8.30 -0.36
CA GLY A 72 -9.36 -6.89 -0.50
C GLY A 72 -8.19 -6.01 -0.98
N LEU A 73 -7.01 -6.18 -0.39
CA LEU A 73 -5.77 -5.53 -0.78
C LEU A 73 -5.41 -5.81 -2.25
N THR A 74 -5.57 -7.06 -2.69
CA THR A 74 -5.30 -7.45 -4.08
C THR A 74 -6.25 -6.73 -5.03
N PHE A 75 -7.55 -6.66 -4.72
CA PHE A 75 -8.52 -5.95 -5.54
C PHE A 75 -8.24 -4.44 -5.62
N ILE A 76 -8.00 -3.79 -4.47
CA ILE A 76 -7.74 -2.34 -4.47
C ILE A 76 -6.42 -2.00 -5.17
N SER A 77 -5.38 -2.81 -4.96
CA SER A 77 -4.08 -2.60 -5.64
C SER A 77 -4.20 -2.84 -7.14
N ALA A 78 -4.96 -3.85 -7.57
CA ALA A 78 -5.18 -4.13 -8.98
C ALA A 78 -5.93 -2.99 -9.67
N ILE A 79 -7.02 -2.48 -9.08
CA ILE A 79 -7.75 -1.36 -9.70
C ILE A 79 -6.91 -0.07 -9.70
N SER A 80 -6.13 0.20 -8.65
CA SER A 80 -5.22 1.35 -8.61
C SER A 80 -4.14 1.25 -9.68
N PHE A 81 -3.55 0.07 -9.87
CA PHE A 81 -2.56 -0.15 -10.93
C PHE A 81 -3.18 -0.04 -12.33
N LEU A 82 -4.40 -0.54 -12.53
CA LEU A 82 -5.12 -0.38 -13.79
C LEU A 82 -5.46 1.09 -14.08
N ASP A 83 -5.80 1.88 -13.06
CA ASP A 83 -6.02 3.33 -13.16
C ASP A 83 -4.74 4.09 -13.55
N ASP A 84 -3.58 3.60 -13.11
CA ASP A 84 -2.28 4.13 -13.53
C ASP A 84 -1.97 3.90 -15.01
N LEU A 85 -2.42 2.79 -15.58
CA LEU A 85 -2.24 2.46 -17.00
C LEU A 85 -3.29 3.15 -17.89
N LYS A 86 -4.54 3.21 -17.41
CA LYS A 86 -5.67 3.77 -18.13
C LYS A 86 -6.71 4.22 -17.13
N ASN A 87 -7.15 5.46 -17.23
CA ASN A 87 -8.24 5.99 -16.39
C ASN A 87 -9.43 5.04 -16.39
N GLN A 88 -9.80 4.59 -15.20
CA GLN A 88 -10.93 3.68 -14.97
C GLN A 88 -12.21 4.47 -14.69
N ASP A 89 -13.35 3.82 -14.91
CA ASP A 89 -14.64 4.42 -14.54
C ASP A 89 -14.74 4.60 -13.02
N PHE A 90 -15.22 5.77 -12.60
CA PHE A 90 -15.34 6.10 -11.19
C PHE A 90 -16.22 5.09 -10.43
N LYS A 91 -17.31 4.58 -11.02
CA LYS A 91 -18.19 3.63 -10.34
C LYS A 91 -17.46 2.31 -10.11
N LEU A 92 -16.72 1.83 -11.10
CA LEU A 92 -15.90 0.62 -10.95
C LEU A 92 -14.87 0.78 -9.83
N ARG A 93 -14.13 1.90 -9.81
CA ARG A 93 -13.12 2.18 -8.78
C ARG A 93 -13.74 2.23 -7.39
N PHE A 94 -14.85 2.96 -7.25
CA PHE A 94 -15.56 3.08 -5.98
C PHE A 94 -16.13 1.74 -5.49
N SER A 95 -16.74 0.94 -6.38
CA SER A 95 -17.25 -0.39 -6.03
C SER A 95 -16.15 -1.33 -5.56
N ILE A 96 -14.96 -1.28 -6.18
CA ILE A 96 -13.83 -2.10 -5.75
C ILE A 96 -13.27 -1.62 -4.40
N HIS A 97 -13.16 -0.31 -4.18
CA HIS A 97 -12.77 0.22 -2.86
C HIS A 97 -13.75 -0.22 -1.78
N LEU A 98 -15.06 -0.14 -2.06
CA LEU A 98 -16.11 -0.57 -1.13
C LEU A 98 -15.99 -2.07 -0.79
N LEU A 99 -15.79 -2.91 -1.81
CA LEU A 99 -15.59 -4.35 -1.62
C LEU A 99 -14.33 -4.64 -0.79
N ALA A 100 -13.21 -3.98 -1.10
CA ALA A 100 -11.95 -4.17 -0.38
C ALA A 100 -12.07 -3.80 1.10
N VAL A 101 -12.70 -2.65 1.40
CA VAL A 101 -12.93 -2.21 2.79
C VAL A 101 -13.92 -3.13 3.50
N ALA A 102 -14.96 -3.62 2.82
CA ALA A 102 -15.89 -4.58 3.40
C ALA A 102 -15.20 -5.91 3.77
N LEU A 103 -14.30 -6.41 2.92
CA LEU A 103 -13.50 -7.60 3.21
C LEU A 103 -12.54 -7.39 4.38
N MET A 104 -11.91 -6.22 4.47
CA MET A 104 -11.09 -5.85 5.63
C MET A 104 -11.93 -5.78 6.91
N PHE A 105 -13.13 -5.20 6.86
CA PHE A 105 -14.03 -5.15 8.03
C PHE A 105 -14.49 -6.54 8.45
N TYR A 106 -14.77 -7.42 7.49
CA TYR A 106 -15.07 -8.81 7.78
C TYR A 106 -13.88 -9.52 8.46
N GLN A 107 -12.65 -9.28 8.00
CA GLN A 107 -11.43 -9.83 8.61
C GLN A 107 -11.23 -9.41 10.07
N LEU A 108 -11.66 -8.19 10.41
CA LEU A 108 -11.48 -7.56 11.72
C LEU A 108 -12.73 -7.70 12.62
N ASP A 109 -13.66 -8.57 12.26
CA ASP A 109 -14.93 -8.78 12.95
C ASP A 109 -15.74 -7.49 13.18
N PHE A 110 -15.58 -6.49 12.30
CA PHE A 110 -16.18 -5.16 12.47
C PHE A 110 -17.72 -5.18 12.45
N TYR A 111 -18.32 -6.30 12.00
CA TYR A 111 -19.75 -6.54 12.01
C TYR A 111 -20.35 -6.62 13.43
N VAL A 112 -19.53 -6.76 14.48
CA VAL A 112 -20.01 -6.73 15.88
C VAL A 112 -20.36 -5.32 16.35
N PHE A 113 -19.85 -4.28 15.68
CA PHE A 113 -20.16 -2.90 16.03
C PHE A 113 -21.53 -2.46 15.50
N PRO A 114 -22.18 -1.48 16.17
CA PRO A 114 -23.39 -0.84 15.65
C PRO A 114 -23.23 -0.35 14.21
N TRP A 115 -24.28 -0.49 13.41
CA TRP A 115 -24.25 -0.17 11.96
C TRP A 115 -23.78 1.25 11.65
N TYR A 116 -24.05 2.23 12.52
CA TYR A 116 -23.62 3.61 12.33
C TYR A 116 -22.10 3.81 12.56
N ILE A 117 -21.48 3.01 13.43
CA ILE A 117 -20.02 2.97 13.60
C ILE A 117 -19.36 2.36 12.37
N VAL A 118 -19.91 1.23 11.89
CA VAL A 118 -19.43 0.58 10.66
C VAL A 118 -19.53 1.54 9.47
N LEU A 119 -20.65 2.25 9.33
CA LEU A 119 -20.84 3.24 8.26
C LEU A 119 -19.86 4.42 8.39
N GLY A 120 -19.66 4.94 9.60
CA GLY A 120 -18.70 6.02 9.86
C GLY A 120 -17.27 5.60 9.53
N ALA A 121 -16.85 4.40 9.94
CA ALA A 121 -15.54 3.84 9.63
C ALA A 121 -15.35 3.63 8.12
N LEU A 122 -16.39 3.16 7.42
CA LEU A 122 -16.37 2.98 5.97
C LEU A 122 -16.12 4.30 5.24
N ILE A 123 -16.83 5.36 5.62
CA ILE A 123 -16.62 6.71 5.08
C ILE A 123 -15.20 7.20 5.40
N PHE A 124 -14.72 6.99 6.62
CA PHE A 124 -13.40 7.40 7.05
C PHE A 124 -12.29 6.70 6.25
N VAL A 125 -12.36 5.38 6.08
CA VAL A 125 -11.34 4.59 5.36
C VAL A 125 -11.35 4.93 3.87
N ILE A 126 -12.52 4.93 3.21
CA ILE A 126 -12.61 5.27 1.78
C ILE A 126 -12.23 6.73 1.52
N GLY A 127 -12.65 7.64 2.41
CA GLY A 127 -12.26 9.04 2.38
C GLY A 127 -10.75 9.21 2.55
N GLY A 128 -10.14 8.51 3.50
CA GLY A 128 -8.70 8.49 3.75
C GLY A 128 -7.90 7.98 2.56
N ILE A 129 -8.32 6.89 1.92
CA ILE A 129 -7.69 6.38 0.68
C ILE A 129 -7.70 7.46 -0.41
N ASN A 130 -8.84 8.11 -0.64
CA ASN A 130 -8.93 9.16 -1.65
C ASN A 130 -8.12 10.41 -1.26
N ALA A 131 -8.06 10.77 0.03
CA ALA A 131 -7.29 11.89 0.52
C ALA A 131 -5.78 11.68 0.34
N ILE A 132 -5.27 10.49 0.69
CA ILE A 132 -3.86 10.12 0.48
C ILE A 132 -3.52 10.15 -1.02
N ASN A 133 -4.38 9.58 -1.87
CA ASN A 133 -4.18 9.63 -3.32
C ASN A 133 -4.18 11.06 -3.87
N PHE A 134 -4.92 11.98 -3.23
CA PHE A 134 -4.92 13.40 -3.62
C PHE A 134 -3.67 14.15 -3.13
N MET A 135 -3.09 13.74 -2.00
CA MET A 135 -1.88 14.33 -1.42
C MET A 135 -0.60 13.97 -2.18
N ASP A 136 -0.61 12.90 -2.98
CA ASP A 136 0.58 12.35 -3.67
C ASP A 136 1.01 13.16 -4.92
N GLY A 137 1.09 14.50 -4.79
CA GLY A 137 1.56 15.42 -5.84
C GLY A 137 3.00 15.90 -5.66
N ILE A 138 3.64 15.56 -4.54
CA ILE A 138 5.02 15.94 -4.23
C ILE A 138 5.82 14.68 -3.91
N ASN A 139 6.88 14.44 -4.69
CA ASN A 139 7.72 13.25 -4.56
C ASN A 139 8.18 13.04 -3.12
N GLY A 140 7.89 11.85 -2.58
CA GLY A 140 8.38 11.38 -1.29
C GLY A 140 7.62 11.87 -0.05
N ILE A 141 6.67 12.80 -0.17
CA ILE A 141 5.85 13.23 0.98
C ILE A 141 4.98 12.09 1.50
N THR A 142 4.25 11.41 0.61
CA THR A 142 3.37 10.28 0.96
C THR A 142 4.14 9.14 1.61
N GLY A 143 5.33 8.84 1.07
CA GLY A 143 6.22 7.82 1.63
C GLY A 143 6.76 8.19 3.01
N GLY A 144 7.10 9.47 3.25
CA GLY A 144 7.54 9.96 4.56
C GLY A 144 6.44 9.90 5.62
N TYR A 145 5.24 10.41 5.31
CA TYR A 145 4.09 10.32 6.22
C TYR A 145 3.70 8.87 6.52
N SER A 146 3.75 7.99 5.52
CA SER A 146 3.49 6.57 5.69
C SER A 146 4.48 5.94 6.66
N LEU A 147 5.78 6.25 6.51
CA LEU A 147 6.82 5.71 7.40
C LEU A 147 6.62 6.14 8.86
N ILE A 148 6.35 7.43 9.10
CA ILE A 148 6.10 7.94 10.46
C ILE A 148 4.85 7.28 11.06
N THR A 149 3.77 7.18 10.27
CA THR A 149 2.52 6.54 10.70
C THR A 149 2.75 5.08 11.06
N LEU A 150 3.42 4.31 10.20
CA LEU A 150 3.67 2.89 10.43
C LEU A 150 4.61 2.62 11.61
N LEU A 151 5.65 3.43 11.79
CA LEU A 151 6.53 3.33 12.96
C LEU A 151 5.77 3.62 14.26
N SER A 152 4.86 4.60 14.23
CA SER A 152 3.99 4.92 15.36
C SER A 152 3.03 3.77 15.66
N LEU A 153 2.42 3.18 14.63
CA LEU A 153 1.55 2.02 14.77
C LEU A 153 2.30 0.79 15.30
N LEU A 154 3.53 0.53 14.83
CA LEU A 154 4.37 -0.56 15.35
C LEU A 154 4.68 -0.36 16.84
N TYR A 155 5.08 0.85 17.23
CA TYR A 155 5.35 1.19 18.62
C TYR A 155 4.10 1.00 19.50
N ILE A 156 2.93 1.47 19.05
CA ILE A 156 1.67 1.27 19.76
C ILE A 156 1.33 -0.23 19.87
N ASN A 157 1.53 -1.00 18.80
CA ASN A 157 1.24 -2.42 18.75
C ASN A 157 2.10 -3.25 19.72
N MET A 158 3.37 -2.85 19.90
CA MET A 158 4.31 -3.53 20.79
C MET A 158 4.17 -3.12 22.27
N GLU A 159 3.92 -1.83 22.54
CA GLU A 159 4.05 -1.28 23.89
C GLU A 159 2.72 -1.02 24.60
N TYR A 160 1.61 -0.86 23.87
CA TYR A 160 0.33 -0.44 24.46
C TYR A 160 -0.80 -1.43 24.21
N VAL A 161 -1.02 -1.84 22.95
CA VAL A 161 -2.12 -2.73 22.59
C VAL A 161 -1.77 -3.51 21.34
N GLU A 162 -1.70 -4.84 21.46
CA GLU A 162 -1.56 -5.72 20.31
C GLU A 162 -2.89 -5.78 19.55
N PHE A 163 -2.90 -5.31 18.31
CA PHE A 163 -4.05 -5.32 17.41
C PHE A 163 -3.80 -6.05 16.09
N ILE A 164 -2.54 -6.31 15.72
CA ILE A 164 -2.17 -7.07 14.53
C ILE A 164 -0.79 -7.72 14.72
N ASP A 165 -0.45 -8.74 13.92
CA ASP A 165 0.91 -9.27 13.87
C ASP A 165 1.91 -8.16 13.49
N ASN A 166 2.96 -8.01 14.31
CA ASN A 166 4.06 -7.08 14.09
C ASN A 166 4.72 -7.28 12.72
N MET A 167 4.80 -8.51 12.21
CA MET A 167 5.43 -8.82 10.92
C MET A 167 4.71 -8.17 9.74
N ILE A 168 3.39 -8.00 9.81
CA ILE A 168 2.63 -7.26 8.78
C ILE A 168 3.07 -5.79 8.74
N ILE A 169 3.19 -5.15 9.90
CA ILE A 169 3.61 -3.75 9.98
C ILE A 169 5.08 -3.62 9.52
N ILE A 170 5.95 -4.52 9.97
CA ILE A 170 7.37 -4.55 9.58
C ILE A 170 7.52 -4.80 8.07
N ALA A 171 6.70 -5.65 7.46
CA ALA A 171 6.73 -5.92 6.03
C ALA A 171 6.38 -4.66 5.22
N ILE A 172 5.35 -3.91 5.63
CA ILE A 172 4.97 -2.65 4.99
C ILE A 172 6.06 -1.58 5.22
N ILE A 173 6.61 -1.45 6.43
CA ILE A 173 7.72 -0.52 6.72
C ILE A 173 8.90 -0.82 5.78
N THR A 174 9.25 -2.09 5.63
CA THR A 174 10.34 -2.52 4.74
C THR A 174 10.05 -2.15 3.29
N ALA A 175 8.82 -2.37 2.82
CA ALA A 175 8.38 -1.97 1.48
C ALA A 175 8.43 -0.44 1.29
N VAL A 176 8.00 0.35 2.29
CA VAL A 176 8.08 1.82 2.27
C VAL A 176 9.53 2.28 2.20
N LEU A 177 10.45 1.68 2.97
CA LEU A 177 11.88 2.01 2.93
C LEU A 177 12.49 1.72 1.56
N VAL A 178 12.21 0.55 0.99
CA VAL A 178 12.68 0.17 -0.35
C VAL A 178 12.09 1.11 -1.41
N PHE A 179 10.78 1.37 -1.38
CA PHE A 179 10.11 2.30 -2.29
C PHE A 179 10.73 3.70 -2.20
N ASN A 180 10.88 4.23 -0.99
CA ASN A 180 11.42 5.56 -0.73
C ASN A 180 12.88 5.70 -1.19
N PHE A 181 13.69 4.63 -1.12
CA PHE A 181 15.04 4.66 -1.65
C PHE A 181 15.08 5.01 -3.13
N PHE A 182 14.15 4.48 -3.94
CA PHE A 182 14.04 4.82 -5.35
C PHE A 182 13.27 6.13 -5.57
N ASN A 183 12.26 6.42 -4.75
CA ASN A 183 11.41 7.60 -4.90
C ASN A 183 12.11 8.92 -4.52
N PHE A 184 13.00 8.89 -3.52
CA PHE A 184 13.79 10.08 -3.11
C PHE A 184 15.04 10.29 -3.95
N ARG A 185 15.52 9.27 -4.68
CA ARG A 185 16.64 9.41 -5.62
C ARG A 185 16.14 10.15 -6.86
N LYS A 186 16.37 11.47 -6.86
CA LYS A 186 16.49 12.28 -8.08
C LYS A 186 17.97 12.45 -8.40
#